data_AF-A0A9E5FSW4-F1
#
_entry.id   AF-A0A9E5FSW4-F1
#
_cell.length_a   1.000
_cell.length_b   1.000
_cell.length_c   1.000
_cell.angle_alpha   90.00
_cell.angle_beta   90.00
_cell.angle_gamma   90.00
#
_symmetry.space_group_name_H-M   'P 1'
#
loop_
_entity.id
_entity.type
_entity.pdbx_description
1 polymer ?
#
loop_
_entity_poly.entity_id
_entity_poly.type
_entity_poly.pdbx_seq_one_letter_code
_entity_poly.pdbx_strand_id
1 'polypeptide(L)'
;MKFRFPIVIIDEDFRSENTSGLGIRAMAQAIEAEGFEILGVTSYGDLSQFAQQQSRASAFILSIDDEEFTPGPDLDPAVLNLRTFIEEVRRKNADVPIYIYGETKTSRHLPNDILRELHGFIHMFEDTPEFVARHIIREAKSYLEGVQPPFFKALLDYAEDGSYSWHCPGHSGGVAFLKSPVGQMFHQFFGENMLRADVCNAVEELGQLLDHNGAIGESERNAARIFNADHCFFVTNGTSTSNKIVWHHTVAPGDVVVVDRNCHKSVLHAIIMTGAVPVFLKPTRNHYGIIGPIPQSEFEPETIQSKIKANPLL
;
A
#
# COMPACT_ATOMS: atom_id res chain seq x y z
N MET A 1 15.84 7.76 -8.02
CA MET A 1 14.51 8.45 -8.12
C MET A 1 14.32 9.29 -6.85
N LYS A 2 13.55 10.39 -6.81
CA LYS A 2 13.29 11.11 -5.54
C LYS A 2 11.83 11.00 -5.13
N PHE A 3 11.54 10.05 -4.26
CA PHE A 3 10.26 9.99 -3.54
C PHE A 3 10.20 11.10 -2.49
N ARG A 4 9.04 11.74 -2.36
CA ARG A 4 8.83 12.84 -1.43
C ARG A 4 7.88 12.40 -0.32
N PHE A 5 8.49 11.88 0.74
CA PHE A 5 7.80 11.50 1.97
C PHE A 5 8.33 12.35 3.14
N PRO A 6 7.74 13.53 3.41
CA PRO A 6 8.26 14.42 4.44
C PRO A 6 8.22 13.80 5.84
N ILE A 7 9.12 14.27 6.70
CA ILE A 7 8.99 14.09 8.16
C ILE A 7 8.17 15.25 8.68
N VAL A 8 7.16 14.94 9.47
CA VAL A 8 6.17 15.90 9.95
C VAL A 8 6.48 16.28 11.38
N ILE A 9 6.61 17.57 11.64
CA ILE A 9 6.90 18.12 12.97
C ILE A 9 5.67 18.91 13.43
N ILE A 10 5.07 18.49 14.54
CA ILE A 10 3.96 19.19 15.20
C ILE A 10 4.50 19.80 16.49
N ASP A 11 4.61 21.12 16.51
CA ASP A 11 5.18 21.88 17.62
C ASP A 11 4.63 23.30 17.61
N GLU A 12 4.02 23.74 18.72
CA GLU A 12 3.38 25.05 18.83
C GLU A 12 4.37 26.21 18.65
N ASP A 13 5.61 25.98 19.05
CA ASP A 13 6.74 26.89 19.01
C ASP A 13 7.61 26.77 17.77
N PHE A 14 7.21 25.98 16.77
CA PHE A 14 8.01 25.75 15.57
C PHE A 14 8.36 27.06 14.86
N ARG A 15 7.52 28.11 15.02
CA ARG A 15 7.73 29.46 14.49
C ARG A 15 8.13 30.52 15.53
N SER A 16 8.26 30.14 16.80
CA SER A 16 8.61 31.02 17.91
C SER A 16 10.13 31.21 18.04
N GLU A 17 10.60 32.40 18.43
CA GLU A 17 12.04 32.67 18.66
C GLU A 17 12.54 32.23 20.06
N ASN A 18 11.80 31.36 20.74
CA ASN A 18 12.19 30.84 22.05
C ASN A 18 13.14 29.63 21.93
N THR A 19 13.65 29.16 23.07
CA THR A 19 14.65 28.08 23.10
C THR A 19 14.11 26.76 22.54
N SER A 20 12.85 26.41 22.83
CA SER A 20 12.17 25.22 22.29
C SER A 20 12.08 25.27 20.76
N GLY A 21 11.56 26.38 20.23
CA GLY A 21 11.44 26.63 18.80
C GLY A 21 12.80 26.67 18.06
N LEU A 22 13.85 27.20 18.70
CA LEU A 22 15.20 27.18 18.12
C LEU A 22 15.78 25.76 18.05
N GLY A 23 15.59 24.95 19.10
CA GLY A 23 16.06 23.56 19.14
C GLY A 23 15.41 22.70 18.06
N ILE A 24 14.09 22.75 17.95
CA ILE A 24 13.37 21.92 16.98
C ILE A 24 13.63 22.35 15.53
N ARG A 25 13.83 23.65 15.28
CA ARG A 25 14.25 24.16 13.96
C ARG A 25 15.69 23.78 13.61
N ALA A 26 16.60 23.74 14.58
CA ALA A 26 17.96 23.24 14.34
C ALA A 26 17.93 21.76 13.92
N MET A 27 17.10 20.94 14.56
CA MET A 27 16.87 19.55 14.13
C MET A 27 16.22 19.46 12.75
N ALA A 28 15.20 20.28 12.46
CA ALA A 28 14.58 20.33 11.14
C ALA A 28 15.61 20.67 10.04
N GLN A 29 16.46 21.67 10.28
CA GLN A 29 17.54 22.04 9.35
C GLN A 29 18.56 20.91 9.17
N ALA A 30 18.91 20.20 10.25
CA ALA A 30 19.79 19.03 10.16
C ALA A 30 19.18 17.91 9.31
N ILE A 31 17.86 17.69 9.40
CA ILE A 31 17.14 16.71 8.56
C ILE A 31 17.12 17.17 7.09
N GLU A 32 16.86 18.45 6.82
CA GLU A 32 16.86 19.02 5.47
C GLU A 32 18.24 18.96 4.82
N ALA A 33 19.31 19.18 5.60
CA ALA A 33 20.69 19.07 5.13
C ALA A 33 21.06 17.66 4.63
N GLU A 34 20.43 16.63 5.18
CA GLU A 34 20.56 15.22 4.76
C GLU A 34 19.59 14.86 3.61
N GLY A 35 18.83 15.84 3.07
CA GLY A 35 18.05 15.73 1.84
C GLY A 35 16.58 15.33 2.00
N PHE A 36 16.09 15.22 3.24
CA PHE A 36 14.68 14.94 3.57
C PHE A 36 13.86 16.23 3.59
N GLU A 37 12.57 16.12 3.24
CA GLU A 37 11.64 17.25 3.33
C GLU A 37 11.04 17.31 4.73
N ILE A 38 10.96 18.50 5.33
CA ILE A 38 10.25 18.73 6.59
C ILE A 38 8.93 19.44 6.33
N LEU A 39 7.90 19.03 7.07
CA LEU A 39 6.65 19.77 7.17
C LEU A 39 6.41 20.15 8.63
N GLY A 40 6.63 21.42 8.96
CA GLY A 40 6.34 21.98 10.29
C GLY A 40 4.92 22.54 10.39
N VAL A 41 4.17 22.10 11.40
CA VAL A 41 2.81 22.56 11.74
C VAL A 41 2.75 22.97 13.21
N THR A 42 2.00 24.03 13.48
CA THR A 42 2.04 24.75 14.77
C THR A 42 0.88 24.46 15.72
N SER A 43 -0.02 23.53 15.41
CA SER A 43 -1.00 23.10 16.40
C SER A 43 -1.57 21.72 16.11
N TYR A 44 -2.12 21.13 17.16
CA TYR A 44 -3.00 19.96 17.13
C TYR A 44 -4.40 20.27 16.53
N GLY A 45 -4.62 21.46 15.99
CA GLY A 45 -5.88 21.90 15.40
C GLY A 45 -6.17 21.19 14.08
N ASP A 46 -7.18 20.31 14.13
CA ASP A 46 -7.68 19.43 13.08
C ASP A 46 -6.73 18.28 12.66
N LEU A 47 -6.11 17.64 13.66
CA LEU A 47 -5.37 16.38 13.53
C LEU A 47 -6.11 15.31 12.74
N SER A 48 -7.46 15.31 12.76
CA SER A 48 -8.26 14.35 12.00
C SER A 48 -8.15 14.57 10.49
N GLN A 49 -8.20 15.83 10.02
CA GLN A 49 -7.97 16.17 8.62
C GLN A 49 -6.50 16.00 8.25
N PHE A 50 -5.60 16.33 9.17
CA PHE A 50 -4.17 16.22 8.95
C PHE A 50 -3.70 14.76 8.85
N ALA A 51 -4.07 13.89 9.80
CA ALA A 51 -3.82 12.44 9.73
C ALA A 51 -4.50 11.81 8.50
N GLN A 52 -5.63 12.36 8.03
CA GLN A 52 -6.24 11.92 6.78
C GLN A 52 -5.44 12.26 5.53
N GLN A 53 -4.68 13.37 5.53
CA GLN A 53 -3.86 13.82 4.40
C GLN A 53 -2.45 13.21 4.38
N GLN A 54 -2.00 12.57 5.46
CA GLN A 54 -0.61 12.16 5.67
C GLN A 54 -0.30 10.68 5.33
N SER A 55 -0.90 10.12 4.26
CA SER A 55 -0.31 8.94 3.59
C SER A 55 1.08 9.21 3.00
N ARG A 56 1.53 10.46 3.08
CA ARG A 56 2.77 10.99 2.55
C ARG A 56 3.83 11.20 3.63
N ALA A 57 3.54 11.01 4.91
CA ALA A 57 4.56 11.16 5.96
C ALA A 57 5.45 9.92 6.06
N SER A 58 6.75 10.12 6.32
CA SER A 58 7.70 9.04 6.63
C SER A 58 7.98 8.89 8.13
N ALA A 59 7.73 9.93 8.92
CA ALA A 59 7.74 9.91 10.39
C ALA A 59 6.97 11.12 10.95
N PHE A 60 6.56 11.03 12.21
CA PHE A 60 5.98 12.14 12.98
C PHE A 60 6.85 12.47 14.18
N ILE A 61 7.02 13.76 14.46
CA ILE A 61 7.66 14.30 15.66
C ILE A 61 6.64 15.21 16.33
N LEU A 62 6.30 14.90 17.57
CA LEU A 62 5.32 15.65 18.36
C LEU A 62 6.04 16.31 19.53
N SER A 63 5.99 17.63 19.60
CA SER A 63 6.54 18.36 20.73
C SER A 63 5.55 18.42 21.88
N ILE A 64 6.02 18.17 23.10
CA ILE A 64 5.22 18.31 24.32
C ILE A 64 6.09 19.01 25.36
N ASP A 65 5.59 20.14 25.85
CA ASP A 65 6.26 20.90 26.90
C ASP A 65 5.83 20.44 28.30
N ASP A 66 6.75 20.52 29.27
CA ASP A 66 6.48 20.16 30.67
C ASP A 66 5.37 21.00 31.32
N GLU A 67 5.17 22.24 30.84
CA GLU A 67 4.12 23.15 31.31
C GLU A 67 2.70 22.70 30.91
N GLU A 68 2.59 21.75 29.96
CA GLU A 68 1.31 21.17 29.55
C GLU A 68 0.81 20.08 30.52
N PHE A 69 1.64 19.65 31.48
CA PHE A 69 1.25 18.69 32.51
C PHE A 69 0.77 19.39 33.77
N THR A 70 -0.52 19.27 34.07
CA THR A 70 -1.13 19.75 35.30
C THR A 70 -1.06 18.69 36.40
N PRO A 71 -0.62 19.04 37.62
CA PRO A 71 -0.66 18.11 38.75
C PRO A 71 -2.12 17.85 39.17
N GLY A 72 -2.68 16.70 38.79
CA GLY A 72 -4.05 16.33 39.11
C GLY A 72 -4.34 14.83 38.93
N PRO A 73 -5.50 14.35 39.40
CA PRO A 73 -5.93 12.95 39.21
C PRO A 73 -6.45 12.66 37.80
N ASP A 74 -6.77 13.70 37.02
CA ASP A 74 -7.28 13.60 35.65
C ASP A 74 -6.13 13.60 34.63
N LEU A 75 -6.32 12.93 33.48
CA LEU A 75 -5.35 12.91 32.39
C LEU A 75 -5.24 14.30 31.76
N ASP A 76 -4.01 14.77 31.56
CA ASP A 76 -3.76 16.08 30.95
C ASP A 76 -4.35 16.19 29.54
N PRO A 77 -4.89 17.36 29.16
CA PRO A 77 -5.40 17.59 27.81
C PRO A 77 -4.39 17.27 26.71
N ALA A 78 -3.10 17.53 26.94
CA ALA A 78 -2.01 17.17 26.03
C ALA A 78 -1.89 15.66 25.81
N VAL A 79 -2.00 14.87 26.90
CA VAL A 79 -1.98 13.40 26.84
C VAL A 79 -3.20 12.87 26.10
N LEU A 80 -4.38 13.48 26.28
CA LEU A 80 -5.60 13.09 25.56
C LEU A 80 -5.50 13.41 24.06
N ASN A 81 -4.97 14.58 23.71
CA ASN A 81 -4.74 14.98 22.31
C ASN A 81 -3.71 14.06 21.64
N LEU A 82 -2.61 13.75 22.34
CA LEU A 82 -1.61 12.80 21.88
C LEU A 82 -2.19 11.42 21.63
N ARG A 83 -2.96 10.88 22.59
CA ARG A 83 -3.64 9.58 22.43
C ARG A 83 -4.55 9.58 21.21
N THR A 84 -5.38 10.62 21.07
CA THR A 84 -6.29 10.76 19.93
C THR A 84 -5.52 10.79 18.60
N PHE A 85 -4.40 11.50 18.55
CA PHE A 85 -3.55 11.54 17.36
C PHE A 85 -2.95 10.16 17.02
N ILE A 86 -2.37 9.49 18.01
CA ILE A 86 -1.77 8.17 17.82
C ILE A 86 -2.83 7.17 17.35
N GLU A 87 -4.01 7.16 17.96
CA GLU A 87 -5.11 6.28 17.56
C GLU A 87 -5.53 6.51 16.09
N GLU A 88 -5.65 7.76 15.67
CA GLU A 88 -6.00 8.11 14.28
C GLU A 88 -4.90 7.73 13.28
N VAL A 89 -3.63 7.91 13.64
CA VAL A 89 -2.49 7.47 12.82
C VAL A 89 -2.45 5.95 12.70
N ARG A 90 -2.52 5.24 13.84
CA ARG A 90 -2.43 3.77 13.92
C ARG A 90 -3.60 3.07 13.26
N ARG A 91 -4.78 3.70 13.19
CA ARG A 91 -5.93 3.19 12.43
C ARG A 91 -5.63 3.00 10.94
N LYS A 92 -4.73 3.79 10.36
CA LYS A 92 -4.36 3.72 8.93
C LYS A 92 -2.97 3.15 8.72
N ASN A 93 -2.08 3.35 9.68
CA ASN A 93 -0.68 3.01 9.57
C ASN A 93 -0.13 2.48 10.88
N ALA A 94 0.00 1.16 10.96
CA ALA A 94 0.49 0.49 12.15
C ALA A 94 1.96 0.82 12.46
N ASP A 95 2.77 1.07 11.43
CA ASP A 95 4.23 1.00 11.57
C ASP A 95 4.94 2.35 11.36
N VAL A 96 4.22 3.43 11.03
CA VAL A 96 4.87 4.73 10.83
C VAL A 96 5.56 5.19 12.12
N PRO A 97 6.83 5.65 12.05
CA PRO A 97 7.54 6.16 13.20
C PRO A 97 6.88 7.39 13.83
N ILE A 98 6.69 7.35 15.15
CA ILE A 98 6.18 8.47 15.94
C ILE A 98 7.18 8.74 17.07
N TYR A 99 7.69 9.96 17.13
CA TYR A 99 8.61 10.44 18.16
C TYR A 99 7.94 11.51 19.02
N ILE A 100 8.29 11.53 20.29
CA ILE A 100 8.05 12.69 21.16
C ILE A 100 9.33 13.50 21.27
N TYR A 101 9.20 14.82 21.16
CA TYR A 101 10.23 15.80 21.42
C TYR A 101 9.85 16.56 22.70
N GLY A 102 10.70 16.55 23.71
CA GLY A 102 10.36 17.19 24.98
C GLY A 102 11.49 17.10 26.01
N GLU A 103 11.17 17.47 27.25
CA GLU A 103 12.12 17.40 28.37
C GLU A 103 12.20 15.99 28.96
N THR A 104 13.32 15.69 29.62
CA THR A 104 13.54 14.37 30.26
C THR A 104 12.47 14.04 31.32
N LYS A 105 11.85 15.05 31.94
CA LYS A 105 10.76 14.85 32.90
C LYS A 105 9.43 14.52 32.21
N THR A 106 9.15 15.09 31.03
CA THR A 106 7.96 14.82 30.19
C THR A 106 7.75 13.32 30.02
N SER A 107 8.82 12.57 29.75
CA SER A 107 8.78 11.11 29.56
C SER A 107 8.19 10.34 30.75
N ARG A 108 8.31 10.88 31.98
CA ARG A 108 7.83 10.23 33.22
C ARG A 108 6.32 10.37 33.42
N HIS A 109 5.71 11.33 32.73
CA HIS A 109 4.28 11.63 32.82
C HIS A 109 3.46 10.90 31.75
N LEU A 110 4.12 10.26 30.77
CA LEU A 110 3.45 9.55 29.69
C LEU A 110 2.92 8.17 30.16
N PRO A 111 1.62 7.88 29.96
CA PRO A 111 1.04 6.57 30.20
C PRO A 111 1.69 5.44 29.38
N ASN A 112 1.73 4.23 29.94
CA ASN A 112 2.34 3.05 29.30
C ASN A 112 1.68 2.66 27.96
N ASP A 113 0.39 2.91 27.78
CA ASP A 113 -0.31 2.67 26.52
C ASP A 113 0.21 3.56 25.40
N ILE A 114 0.53 4.82 25.69
CA ILE A 114 1.14 5.76 24.74
C ILE A 114 2.58 5.34 24.44
N LEU A 115 3.37 5.05 25.48
CA LEU A 115 4.78 4.67 25.32
C LEU A 115 4.97 3.44 24.41
N ARG A 116 4.01 2.52 24.36
CA ARG A 116 4.04 1.34 23.48
C ARG A 116 3.91 1.68 22.00
N GLU A 117 3.26 2.79 21.67
CA GLU A 117 3.00 3.20 20.29
C GLU A 117 4.10 4.11 19.72
N LEU A 118 4.96 4.65 20.58
CA LEU A 118 6.06 5.53 20.22
C LEU A 118 7.30 4.74 19.80
N HIS A 119 8.02 5.26 18.81
CA HIS A 119 9.31 4.71 18.38
C HIS A 119 10.47 5.22 19.25
N GLY A 120 10.37 6.45 19.77
CA GLY A 120 11.41 7.02 20.59
C GLY A 120 11.00 8.34 21.24
N PHE A 121 11.81 8.74 22.22
CA PHE A 121 11.74 10.04 22.88
C PHE A 121 13.04 10.80 22.57
N ILE A 122 12.92 12.06 22.17
CA ILE A 122 14.03 12.95 21.81
C ILE A 122 14.16 13.98 22.92
N HIS A 123 15.34 14.05 23.53
CA HIS A 123 15.59 14.92 24.67
C HIS A 123 16.06 16.30 24.19
N MET A 124 15.18 17.30 24.33
CA MET A 124 15.35 18.67 23.81
C MET A 124 16.72 19.31 24.10
N PHE A 125 17.28 19.05 25.29
CA PHE A 125 18.50 19.72 25.77
C PHE A 125 19.72 18.78 25.94
N GLU A 126 19.57 17.49 25.66
CA GLU A 126 20.61 16.50 25.90
C GLU A 126 21.22 15.96 24.60
N ASP A 127 20.43 15.95 23.51
CA ASP A 127 20.85 15.40 22.22
C ASP A 127 21.37 16.46 21.25
N THR A 128 22.29 16.09 20.37
CA THR A 128 22.70 16.98 19.27
C THR A 128 21.73 16.86 18.09
N PRO A 129 21.32 17.98 17.47
CA PRO A 129 20.40 17.98 16.33
C PRO A 129 20.82 17.04 15.19
N GLU A 130 22.13 16.96 14.89
CA GLU A 130 22.66 16.11 13.82
C GLU A 130 22.55 14.62 14.14
N PHE A 131 22.75 14.24 15.41
CA PHE A 131 22.63 12.83 15.82
C PHE A 131 21.18 12.37 15.73
N VAL A 132 20.25 13.18 16.25
CA VAL A 132 18.81 12.90 16.21
C VAL A 132 18.32 12.85 14.76
N ALA A 133 18.71 13.82 13.93
CA ALA A 133 18.34 13.85 12.51
C ALA A 133 18.71 12.54 11.81
N ARG A 134 19.95 12.05 11.99
CA ARG A 134 20.38 10.77 11.39
C ARG A 134 19.59 9.58 11.92
N HIS A 135 19.26 9.57 13.21
CA HIS A 135 18.45 8.51 13.80
C HIS A 135 17.04 8.48 13.20
N ILE A 136 16.35 9.63 13.14
CA ILE A 136 15.00 9.74 12.58
C ILE A 136 15.01 9.36 11.10
N ILE A 137 15.99 9.85 10.33
CA ILE A 137 16.14 9.51 8.91
C ILE A 137 16.34 8.01 8.71
N ARG A 138 17.13 7.36 9.58
CA ARG A 138 17.32 5.91 9.51
C ARG A 138 16.00 5.16 9.70
N GLU A 139 15.22 5.51 10.72
CA GLU A 139 13.94 4.85 10.96
C GLU A 139 12.90 5.18 9.87
N ALA A 140 12.88 6.42 9.39
CA ALA A 140 12.03 6.82 8.26
C ALA A 140 12.37 6.02 6.98
N LYS A 141 13.66 5.82 6.67
CA LYS A 141 14.09 4.95 5.56
C LYS A 141 13.69 3.50 5.79
N SER A 142 13.94 2.97 6.98
CA SER A 142 13.58 1.59 7.34
C SER A 142 12.07 1.35 7.18
N TYR A 143 11.24 2.29 7.63
CA TYR A 143 9.80 2.27 7.41
C TYR A 143 9.44 2.29 5.91
N LEU A 144 10.00 3.23 5.14
CA LEU A 144 9.73 3.35 3.70
C LEU A 144 10.20 2.13 2.89
N GLU A 145 11.26 1.45 3.32
CA GLU A 145 11.70 0.18 2.73
C GLU A 145 10.80 -0.98 3.14
N GLY A 146 10.30 -1.00 4.37
CA GLY A 146 9.43 -2.04 4.91
C GLY A 146 8.03 -2.06 4.29
N VAL A 147 7.50 -0.91 3.86
CA VAL A 147 6.17 -0.82 3.23
C VAL A 147 6.16 -1.25 1.75
N GLN A 148 7.32 -1.37 1.11
CA GLN A 148 7.40 -1.73 -0.30
C GLN A 148 7.12 -3.22 -0.49
N PRO A 149 6.14 -3.61 -1.34
CA PRO A 149 5.95 -5.03 -1.67
C PRO A 149 7.14 -5.54 -2.50
N PRO A 150 7.46 -6.85 -2.44
CA PRO A 150 8.72 -7.39 -2.95
C PRO A 150 9.02 -7.04 -4.41
N PHE A 151 8.05 -7.19 -5.32
CA PHE A 151 8.23 -6.88 -6.73
C PHE A 151 8.43 -5.38 -6.98
N PHE A 152 7.70 -4.52 -6.28
CA PHE A 152 7.85 -3.08 -6.46
C PHE A 152 9.23 -2.62 -5.98
N LYS A 153 9.72 -3.15 -4.86
CA LYS A 153 11.07 -2.90 -4.38
C LYS A 153 12.13 -3.27 -5.43
N ALA A 154 12.09 -4.51 -5.93
CA ALA A 154 13.03 -4.97 -6.95
C ALA A 154 12.95 -4.12 -8.24
N LEU A 155 11.76 -3.68 -8.63
CA LEU A 155 11.56 -2.80 -9.78
C LEU A 155 12.13 -1.40 -9.57
N LEU A 156 12.05 -0.86 -8.34
CA LEU A 156 12.69 0.41 -7.99
C LEU A 156 14.20 0.28 -8.05
N ASP A 157 14.77 -0.75 -7.44
CA ASP A 157 16.22 -1.01 -7.43
C ASP A 157 16.75 -1.09 -8.87
N TYR A 158 16.10 -1.88 -9.74
CA TYR A 158 16.44 -1.95 -11.16
C TYR A 158 16.37 -0.58 -11.88
N ALA A 159 15.31 0.19 -11.62
CA ALA A 159 15.13 1.49 -12.26
C ALA A 159 16.16 2.53 -11.79
N GLU A 160 16.68 2.40 -10.57
CA GLU A 160 17.71 3.27 -10.01
C GLU A 160 19.12 2.95 -10.50
N ASP A 161 19.43 1.68 -10.77
CA ASP A 161 20.73 1.24 -11.28
C ASP A 161 21.09 1.87 -12.64
N GLY A 162 20.11 2.33 -13.41
CA GLY A 162 20.34 3.13 -14.62
C GLY A 162 21.05 2.38 -15.75
N SER A 163 21.00 1.04 -15.73
CA SER A 163 21.69 0.17 -16.67
C SER A 163 21.13 0.28 -18.09
N TYR A 164 22.02 0.39 -19.08
CA TYR A 164 21.64 0.34 -20.49
C TYR A 164 21.33 -1.10 -20.90
N SER A 165 20.11 -1.34 -21.35
CA SER A 165 19.66 -2.64 -21.83
C SER A 165 19.91 -2.84 -23.32
N TRP A 166 20.45 -4.00 -23.68
CA TRP A 166 20.59 -4.49 -25.07
C TRP A 166 19.52 -5.53 -25.41
N HIS A 167 18.43 -5.54 -24.66
CA HIS A 167 17.31 -6.47 -24.80
C HIS A 167 15.99 -5.70 -25.01
N CYS A 168 14.88 -6.43 -25.17
CA CYS A 168 13.55 -5.85 -25.23
C CYS A 168 13.14 -5.22 -23.88
N PRO A 169 12.25 -4.22 -23.86
CA PRO A 169 11.64 -3.55 -25.01
C PRO A 169 12.60 -2.63 -25.77
N GLY A 170 12.46 -2.55 -27.10
CA GLY A 170 13.35 -1.80 -27.99
C GLY A 170 13.34 -0.27 -27.82
N HIS A 171 12.49 0.27 -26.93
CA HIS A 171 12.57 1.67 -26.54
C HIS A 171 13.69 1.97 -25.52
N SER A 172 14.30 0.92 -24.94
CA SER A 172 15.44 1.01 -24.00
C SER A 172 15.20 2.02 -22.89
N GLY A 173 14.18 1.80 -22.06
CA GLY A 173 13.86 2.72 -20.95
C GLY A 173 13.31 4.08 -21.38
N GLY A 174 12.95 4.24 -22.67
CA GLY A 174 12.32 5.45 -23.19
C GLY A 174 13.19 6.24 -24.17
N VAL A 175 14.47 5.86 -24.33
CA VAL A 175 15.44 6.52 -25.22
C VAL A 175 14.96 6.59 -26.66
N ALA A 176 14.27 5.58 -27.19
CA ALA A 176 13.78 5.62 -28.57
C ALA A 176 12.73 6.73 -28.79
N PHE A 177 11.92 7.05 -27.78
CA PHE A 177 10.89 8.09 -27.89
C PHE A 177 11.51 9.49 -28.03
N LEU A 178 12.71 9.71 -27.49
CA LEU A 178 13.42 10.99 -27.60
C LEU A 178 13.87 11.34 -29.03
N LYS A 179 13.84 10.37 -29.96
CA LYS A 179 14.31 10.50 -31.36
C LYS A 179 13.27 11.12 -32.31
N SER A 180 12.06 11.42 -31.85
CA SER A 180 11.03 12.09 -32.66
C SER A 180 10.25 13.14 -31.85
N PRO A 181 9.71 14.21 -32.46
CA PRO A 181 8.90 15.19 -31.74
C PRO A 181 7.67 14.59 -31.04
N VAL A 182 6.95 13.69 -31.71
CA VAL A 182 5.78 13.00 -31.12
C VAL A 182 6.19 12.07 -29.98
N GLY A 183 7.34 11.41 -30.10
CA GLY A 183 7.88 10.57 -29.04
C GLY A 183 8.33 11.39 -27.83
N GLN A 184 8.89 12.59 -28.02
CA GLN A 184 9.20 13.49 -26.89
C GLN A 184 7.94 13.92 -26.14
N MET A 185 6.84 14.22 -26.85
CA MET A 185 5.55 14.49 -26.22
C MET A 185 5.06 13.29 -25.41
N PHE A 186 5.18 12.06 -25.96
CA PHE A 186 4.83 10.82 -25.27
C PHE A 186 5.68 10.60 -24.01
N HIS A 187 7.00 10.78 -24.13
CA HIS A 187 7.94 10.64 -23.02
C HIS A 187 7.66 11.65 -21.90
N GLN A 188 7.35 12.91 -22.23
CA GLN A 188 6.98 13.92 -21.24
C GLN A 188 5.63 13.63 -20.59
N PHE A 189 4.68 13.09 -21.34
CA PHE A 189 3.35 12.76 -20.84
C PHE A 189 3.38 11.59 -19.84
N PHE A 190 4.04 10.48 -20.18
CA PHE A 190 4.11 9.29 -19.31
C PHE A 190 5.21 9.35 -18.25
N GLY A 191 6.29 10.09 -18.53
CA GLY A 191 7.45 10.21 -17.66
C GLY A 191 8.44 9.05 -17.78
N GLU A 192 9.70 9.35 -17.45
CA GLU A 192 10.83 8.42 -17.60
C GLU A 192 10.71 7.17 -16.72
N ASN A 193 10.22 7.31 -15.49
CA ASN A 193 10.15 6.17 -14.55
C ASN A 193 9.20 5.07 -15.02
N MET A 194 8.06 5.44 -15.63
CA MET A 194 7.13 4.47 -16.22
C MET A 194 7.80 3.70 -17.36
N LEU A 195 8.57 4.39 -18.20
CA LEU A 195 9.27 3.79 -19.34
C LEU A 195 10.48 2.95 -18.91
N ARG A 196 11.14 3.29 -17.79
CA ARG A 196 12.19 2.47 -17.18
C ARG A 196 11.65 1.20 -16.52
N ALA A 197 10.44 1.27 -15.98
CA ALA A 197 9.75 0.13 -15.41
C ALA A 197 9.17 -0.83 -16.47
N ASP A 198 9.06 -0.40 -17.74
CA ASP A 198 8.66 -1.27 -18.85
C ASP A 198 9.83 -2.13 -19.32
N VAL A 199 9.92 -3.32 -18.73
CA VAL A 199 10.98 -4.30 -18.94
C VAL A 199 10.43 -5.66 -19.33
N CYS A 200 11.27 -6.48 -19.95
CA CYS A 200 10.92 -7.85 -20.29
C CYS A 200 11.61 -8.86 -19.37
N ASN A 201 11.32 -10.13 -19.61
CA ASN A 201 11.92 -11.29 -18.97
C ASN A 201 13.46 -11.38 -19.01
N ALA A 202 14.17 -10.49 -19.71
CA ALA A 202 15.63 -10.49 -19.72
C ALA A 202 16.25 -9.92 -18.43
N VAL A 203 15.44 -9.25 -17.60
CA VAL A 203 15.85 -8.72 -16.29
C VAL A 203 15.68 -9.83 -15.24
N GLU A 204 16.72 -10.62 -15.03
CA GLU A 204 16.68 -11.83 -14.19
C GLU A 204 16.36 -11.53 -12.71
N GLU A 205 16.84 -10.41 -12.19
CA GLU A 205 16.63 -9.95 -10.80
C GLU A 205 15.16 -9.74 -10.43
N LEU A 206 14.27 -9.46 -11.39
CA LEU A 206 12.83 -9.34 -11.15
C LEU A 206 12.11 -10.69 -11.09
N GLY A 207 12.76 -11.75 -11.58
CA GLY A 207 12.14 -13.05 -11.81
C GLY A 207 11.22 -13.08 -13.04
N GLN A 208 10.43 -14.14 -13.13
CA GLN A 208 9.60 -14.47 -14.28
C GLN A 208 8.15 -14.68 -13.86
N LEU A 209 7.23 -13.96 -14.50
CA LEU A 209 5.79 -14.06 -14.21
C LEU A 209 5.23 -15.44 -14.53
N LEU A 210 5.71 -16.06 -15.62
CA LEU A 210 5.25 -17.37 -16.08
C LEU A 210 5.86 -18.53 -15.31
N ASP A 211 7.02 -18.33 -14.67
CA ASP A 211 7.69 -19.36 -13.85
C ASP A 211 7.44 -19.16 -12.34
N HIS A 212 6.74 -18.09 -11.95
CA HIS A 212 6.37 -17.79 -10.55
C HIS A 212 7.57 -17.73 -9.59
N ASN A 213 8.68 -17.13 -10.03
CA ASN A 213 9.95 -17.08 -9.29
C ASN A 213 10.42 -15.63 -9.01
N GLY A 214 11.55 -15.51 -8.31
CA GLY A 214 12.13 -14.21 -7.92
C GLY A 214 11.16 -13.32 -7.14
N ALA A 215 11.29 -12.00 -7.36
CA ALA A 215 10.45 -11.00 -6.70
C ALA A 215 8.96 -11.12 -7.05
N ILE A 216 8.64 -11.66 -8.23
CA ILE A 216 7.25 -11.94 -8.63
C ILE A 216 6.67 -13.06 -7.77
N GLY A 217 7.36 -14.20 -7.66
CA GLY A 217 6.90 -15.32 -6.84
C GLY A 217 6.78 -14.96 -5.35
N GLU A 218 7.69 -14.14 -4.84
CA GLU A 218 7.58 -13.58 -3.48
C GLU A 218 6.35 -12.69 -3.31
N SER A 219 6.03 -11.89 -4.32
CA SER A 219 4.83 -11.04 -4.33
C SER A 219 3.54 -11.84 -4.40
N GLU A 220 3.51 -12.92 -5.18
CA GLU A 220 2.39 -13.85 -5.24
C GLU A 220 2.16 -14.52 -3.88
N ARG A 221 3.21 -14.99 -3.20
CA ARG A 221 3.12 -15.53 -1.83
C ARG A 221 2.66 -14.49 -0.81
N ASN A 222 3.18 -13.26 -0.90
CA ASN A 222 2.75 -12.17 -0.03
C ASN A 222 1.26 -11.82 -0.26
N ALA A 223 0.81 -11.78 -1.52
CA ALA A 223 -0.59 -11.57 -1.85
C ALA A 223 -1.47 -12.72 -1.34
N ALA A 224 -1.04 -13.98 -1.49
CA ALA A 224 -1.76 -15.13 -0.96
C ALA A 224 -2.00 -15.01 0.56
N ARG A 225 -0.97 -14.61 1.32
CA ARG A 225 -1.08 -14.32 2.77
C ARG A 225 -2.09 -13.19 3.06
N ILE A 226 -2.05 -12.10 2.31
CA ILE A 226 -2.94 -10.93 2.51
C ILE A 226 -4.39 -11.27 2.20
N PHE A 227 -4.64 -11.96 1.08
CA PHE A 227 -5.98 -12.34 0.63
C PHE A 227 -6.50 -13.63 1.27
N ASN A 228 -5.73 -14.23 2.19
CA ASN A 228 -6.06 -15.48 2.86
C ASN A 228 -6.38 -16.62 1.86
N ALA A 229 -5.48 -16.84 0.91
CA ALA A 229 -5.55 -17.91 -0.08
C ALA A 229 -4.33 -18.83 0.05
N ASP A 230 -4.49 -20.11 -0.31
CA ASP A 230 -3.37 -21.06 -0.35
C ASP A 230 -2.34 -20.66 -1.42
N HIS A 231 -2.83 -20.21 -2.58
CA HIS A 231 -2.03 -19.75 -3.71
C HIS A 231 -2.68 -18.52 -4.35
N CYS A 232 -1.86 -17.60 -4.86
CA CYS A 232 -2.30 -16.43 -5.60
C CYS A 232 -1.50 -16.34 -6.90
N PHE A 233 -2.18 -16.15 -8.02
CA PHE A 233 -1.57 -15.98 -9.34
C PHE A 233 -1.88 -14.59 -9.87
N PHE A 234 -0.87 -13.88 -10.34
CA PHE A 234 -1.07 -12.58 -10.97
C PHE A 234 -1.47 -12.72 -12.43
N VAL A 235 -2.57 -12.06 -12.82
CA VAL A 235 -3.11 -12.10 -14.18
C VAL A 235 -3.22 -10.68 -14.74
N THR A 236 -2.48 -10.41 -15.81
CA THR A 236 -2.35 -9.07 -16.41
C THR A 236 -3.42 -8.76 -17.46
N ASN A 237 -4.33 -9.70 -17.74
CA ASN A 237 -5.44 -9.53 -18.70
C ASN A 237 -6.83 -9.63 -18.03
N GLY A 238 -6.90 -9.18 -16.77
CA GLY A 238 -8.11 -9.06 -15.95
C GLY A 238 -8.79 -10.38 -15.57
N THR A 239 -9.81 -10.29 -14.72
CA THR A 239 -10.58 -11.46 -14.24
C THR A 239 -11.28 -12.23 -15.38
N SER A 240 -11.52 -11.57 -16.51
CA SER A 240 -12.01 -12.23 -17.72
C SER A 240 -11.08 -13.35 -18.18
N THR A 241 -9.78 -13.17 -18.05
CA THR A 241 -8.76 -14.19 -18.37
C THR A 241 -8.57 -15.14 -17.20
N SER A 242 -8.59 -14.65 -15.96
CA SER A 242 -8.52 -15.51 -14.76
C SER A 242 -9.60 -16.59 -14.75
N ASN A 243 -10.85 -16.22 -15.08
CA ASN A 243 -11.95 -17.18 -15.21
C ASN A 243 -11.64 -18.26 -16.26
N LYS A 244 -11.03 -17.89 -17.39
CA LYS A 244 -10.67 -18.85 -18.44
C LYS A 244 -9.55 -19.77 -18.00
N ILE A 245 -8.54 -19.26 -17.30
CA ILE A 245 -7.43 -20.04 -16.74
C ILE A 245 -7.98 -21.13 -15.81
N VAL A 246 -8.84 -20.76 -14.87
CA VAL A 246 -9.46 -21.72 -13.94
C VAL A 246 -10.26 -22.78 -14.70
N TRP A 247 -11.10 -22.36 -15.64
CA TRP A 247 -11.91 -23.29 -16.43
C TRP A 247 -11.09 -24.24 -17.29
N HIS A 248 -10.05 -23.76 -17.98
CA HIS A 248 -9.16 -24.61 -18.76
C HIS A 248 -8.32 -25.57 -17.90
N HIS A 249 -8.14 -25.27 -16.61
CA HIS A 249 -7.48 -26.17 -15.68
C HIS A 249 -8.40 -27.28 -15.18
N THR A 250 -9.68 -26.99 -14.96
CA THR A 250 -10.60 -27.90 -14.23
C THR A 250 -11.71 -28.53 -15.07
N VAL A 251 -11.88 -28.13 -16.33
CA VAL A 251 -13.03 -28.53 -17.18
C VAL A 251 -12.55 -29.07 -18.52
N ALA A 252 -12.98 -30.28 -18.86
CA ALA A 252 -12.76 -30.92 -20.15
C ALA A 252 -13.98 -30.78 -21.09
N PRO A 253 -13.79 -30.98 -22.41
CA PRO A 253 -14.92 -31.02 -23.34
C PRO A 253 -15.94 -32.10 -22.98
N GLY A 254 -17.22 -31.72 -22.98
CA GLY A 254 -18.33 -32.61 -22.60
C GLY A 254 -18.60 -32.69 -21.10
N ASP A 255 -17.75 -32.13 -20.23
CA ASP A 255 -18.01 -32.12 -18.79
C ASP A 255 -19.28 -31.32 -18.46
N VAL A 256 -20.06 -31.84 -17.53
CA VAL A 256 -21.23 -31.15 -16.99
C VAL A 256 -20.79 -30.18 -15.90
N VAL A 257 -21.07 -28.90 -16.10
CA VAL A 257 -20.65 -27.82 -15.19
C VAL A 257 -21.87 -27.11 -14.60
N VAL A 258 -21.85 -26.89 -13.29
CA VAL A 258 -22.89 -26.13 -12.59
C VAL A 258 -22.50 -24.65 -12.58
N VAL A 259 -23.36 -23.79 -13.13
CA VAL A 259 -23.02 -22.39 -13.41
C VAL A 259 -24.13 -21.45 -12.92
N ASP A 260 -23.77 -20.36 -12.25
CA ASP A 260 -24.72 -19.28 -11.97
C ASP A 260 -25.28 -18.70 -13.30
N ARG A 261 -26.60 -18.59 -13.43
CA ARG A 261 -27.22 -17.98 -14.60
C ARG A 261 -26.91 -16.48 -14.71
N ASN A 262 -26.61 -15.82 -13.60
CA ASN A 262 -26.13 -14.44 -13.54
C ASN A 262 -24.59 -14.34 -13.65
N CYS A 263 -23.96 -15.22 -14.42
CA CYS A 263 -22.51 -15.21 -14.59
C CYS A 263 -22.05 -14.08 -15.52
N HIS A 264 -20.79 -13.64 -15.33
CA HIS A 264 -20.13 -12.70 -16.22
C HIS A 264 -19.92 -13.32 -17.62
N LYS A 265 -19.93 -12.49 -18.68
CA LYS A 265 -19.76 -12.92 -20.08
C LYS A 265 -18.53 -13.80 -20.30
N SER A 266 -17.45 -13.59 -19.52
CA SER A 266 -16.25 -14.42 -19.61
C SER A 266 -16.48 -15.89 -19.26
N VAL A 267 -17.44 -16.21 -18.39
CA VAL A 267 -17.81 -17.59 -18.04
C VAL A 267 -18.50 -18.25 -19.23
N LEU A 268 -19.39 -17.52 -19.92
CA LEU A 268 -20.00 -18.00 -21.16
C LEU A 268 -18.94 -18.24 -22.24
N HIS A 269 -17.95 -17.34 -22.38
CA HIS A 269 -16.83 -17.57 -23.28
C HIS A 269 -16.05 -18.83 -22.90
N ALA A 270 -15.79 -19.06 -21.60
CA ALA A 270 -15.09 -20.25 -21.12
C ALA A 270 -15.87 -21.53 -21.44
N ILE A 271 -17.19 -21.57 -21.23
CA ILE A 271 -18.05 -22.69 -21.60
C ILE A 271 -17.93 -23.00 -23.10
N ILE A 272 -17.99 -21.97 -23.95
CA ILE A 272 -17.88 -22.12 -25.41
C ILE A 272 -16.51 -22.70 -25.81
N MET A 273 -15.42 -22.17 -25.24
CA MET A 273 -14.06 -22.58 -25.61
C MET A 273 -13.68 -23.97 -25.06
N THR A 274 -14.20 -24.34 -23.88
CA THR A 274 -13.96 -25.66 -23.28
C THR A 274 -14.87 -26.73 -23.85
N GLY A 275 -16.01 -26.37 -24.46
CA GLY A 275 -17.01 -27.34 -24.93
C GLY A 275 -17.77 -28.01 -23.79
N ALA A 276 -17.84 -27.36 -22.62
CA ALA A 276 -18.55 -27.86 -21.45
C ALA A 276 -20.08 -27.79 -21.64
N VAL A 277 -20.81 -28.63 -20.92
CA VAL A 277 -22.27 -28.67 -20.94
C VAL A 277 -22.82 -27.98 -19.67
N PRO A 278 -23.35 -26.75 -19.77
CA PRO A 278 -23.75 -26.00 -18.58
C PRO A 278 -25.12 -26.42 -18.05
N VAL A 279 -25.20 -26.59 -16.73
CA VAL A 279 -26.44 -26.66 -15.95
C VAL A 279 -26.54 -25.40 -15.09
N PHE A 280 -27.57 -24.60 -15.34
CA PHE A 280 -27.68 -23.28 -14.71
C PHE A 280 -28.43 -23.28 -13.36
N LEU A 281 -27.88 -22.56 -12.40
CA LEU A 281 -28.55 -22.16 -11.17
C LEU A 281 -29.30 -20.84 -11.41
N LYS A 282 -30.61 -20.84 -11.19
CA LYS A 282 -31.51 -19.72 -11.47
C LYS A 282 -31.59 -18.80 -10.24
N PRO A 283 -31.11 -17.55 -10.34
CA PRO A 283 -31.29 -16.59 -9.27
C PRO A 283 -32.75 -16.12 -9.17
N THR A 284 -33.10 -15.56 -8.02
CA THR A 284 -34.36 -14.81 -7.84
C THR A 284 -34.28 -13.43 -8.50
N ARG A 285 -35.41 -12.72 -8.57
CA ARG A 285 -35.47 -11.34 -9.07
C ARG A 285 -36.60 -10.59 -8.38
N ASN A 286 -36.38 -9.32 -8.02
CA ASN A 286 -37.44 -8.47 -7.46
C ASN A 286 -38.29 -7.80 -8.56
N HIS A 287 -39.34 -7.09 -8.17
CA HIS A 287 -40.25 -6.45 -9.13
C HIS A 287 -39.60 -5.30 -9.94
N TYR A 288 -38.47 -4.75 -9.48
CA TYR A 288 -37.69 -3.73 -10.21
C TYR A 288 -36.73 -4.32 -11.25
N GLY A 289 -36.55 -5.64 -11.26
CA GLY A 289 -35.62 -6.31 -12.17
C GLY A 289 -34.22 -6.54 -11.59
N ILE A 290 -33.98 -6.20 -10.32
CA ILE A 290 -32.71 -6.49 -9.65
C ILE A 290 -32.64 -8.00 -9.39
N ILE A 291 -31.53 -8.61 -9.82
CA ILE A 291 -31.26 -10.03 -9.62
C ILE A 291 -30.92 -10.25 -8.15
N GLY A 292 -31.67 -11.15 -7.51
CA GLY A 292 -31.45 -11.59 -6.14
C GLY A 292 -30.58 -12.85 -6.07
N PRO A 293 -30.40 -13.44 -4.88
CA PRO A 293 -29.58 -14.62 -4.71
C PRO A 293 -30.23 -15.85 -5.34
N ILE A 294 -29.40 -16.88 -5.56
CA ILE A 294 -29.84 -18.24 -5.88
C ILE A 294 -30.48 -18.86 -4.62
N PRO A 295 -31.72 -19.38 -4.70
CA PRO A 295 -32.35 -20.09 -3.59
C PRO A 295 -31.53 -21.31 -3.14
N GLN A 296 -31.53 -21.61 -1.84
CA GLN A 296 -30.83 -22.78 -1.30
C GLN A 296 -31.24 -24.10 -2.00
N SER A 297 -32.52 -24.23 -2.35
CA SER A 297 -33.05 -25.40 -3.04
C SER A 297 -32.40 -25.69 -4.41
N GLU A 298 -31.78 -24.71 -5.04
CA GLU A 298 -31.07 -24.88 -6.32
C GLU A 298 -29.73 -25.61 -6.16
N PHE A 299 -29.17 -25.63 -4.95
CA PHE A 299 -27.91 -26.31 -4.61
C PHE A 299 -28.12 -27.75 -4.13
N GLU A 300 -29.37 -28.18 -3.91
CA GLU A 300 -29.67 -29.55 -3.48
C GLU A 300 -29.31 -30.56 -4.59
N PRO A 301 -28.64 -31.69 -4.26
CA PRO A 301 -28.21 -32.68 -5.25
C PRO A 301 -29.34 -33.17 -6.15
N GLU A 302 -30.53 -33.40 -5.60
CA GLU A 302 -31.71 -33.87 -6.35
C GLU A 302 -32.15 -32.84 -7.40
N THR A 303 -32.08 -31.55 -7.07
CA THR A 303 -32.41 -30.45 -7.99
C THR A 303 -31.42 -30.40 -9.13
N ILE A 304 -30.11 -30.51 -8.83
CA ILE A 304 -29.06 -30.51 -9.86
C ILE A 304 -29.22 -31.74 -10.77
N GLN A 305 -29.44 -32.92 -10.21
CA GLN A 305 -29.65 -34.16 -10.97
C GLN A 305 -30.90 -34.09 -11.88
N SER A 306 -31.98 -33.49 -11.39
CA SER A 306 -33.18 -33.25 -12.20
C SER A 306 -32.88 -32.36 -13.41
N LYS A 307 -32.10 -31.29 -13.23
CA LYS A 307 -31.68 -30.41 -14.32
C LYS A 307 -30.74 -31.09 -15.32
N ILE A 308 -29.84 -31.95 -14.84
CA ILE A 308 -28.96 -32.75 -15.70
C ILE A 308 -29.81 -33.65 -16.61
N LYS A 309 -30.76 -34.40 -16.03
CA LYS A 309 -31.66 -35.29 -16.79
C LYS A 309 -32.53 -34.54 -17.81
N ALA A 310 -32.85 -33.28 -17.55
CA ALA A 310 -33.64 -32.44 -18.43
C ALA A 310 -32.81 -31.62 -19.44
N ASN A 311 -31.47 -31.74 -19.43
CA ASN A 311 -30.60 -30.94 -20.29
C ASN A 311 -30.58 -31.53 -21.71
N PRO A 312 -30.98 -30.77 -22.75
CA PRO A 312 -31.07 -31.27 -24.13
C PRO A 312 -29.70 -31.53 -24.79
N LEU A 313 -28.60 -31.15 -24.15
CA LEU A 313 -27.24 -31.37 -24.64
C LEU A 313 -26.61 -32.68 -24.11
N LEU A 314 -27.32 -33.41 -23.24
CA LEU A 314 -26.87 -34.68 -22.62
C LEU A 314 -27.74 -35.86 -23.06
#